data_AF-A0A938GJA1-F1
#
_entry.id   AF-A0A938GJA1-F1
#
_cell.length_a   1.000
_cell.length_b   1.000
_cell.length_c   1.000
_cell.angle_alpha   90.00
_cell.angle_beta   90.00
_cell.angle_gamma   90.00
#
_symmetry.space_group_name_H-M   'P 1'
#
loop_
_entity.id
_entity.type
_entity.pdbx_description
1 polymer ?
#
loop_
_entity_poly.entity_id
_entity_poly.type
_entity_poly.pdbx_seq_one_letter_code
_entity_poly.pdbx_strand_id
1 'polypeptide(L)'
;MIQSLQELAQYVRQTVPDPKAILNLKINEKTGAVMFIWHGVEFLVKPTMHVFEMRGYNLYITGISTLLQVVLMRRSQNEKVFETALQTIQEAEELIRVKNQTQQGVQLLANVRETLGRLVGRS
;
A
#
# COMPACT_ATOMS: atom_id res chain seq x y z
N MET A 1 -14.50 7.65 11.16
CA MET A 1 -14.49 8.35 9.86
C MET A 1 -13.57 9.53 10.10
N ILE A 2 -12.49 9.69 9.33
CA ILE A 2 -11.47 10.72 9.59
C ILE A 2 -12.06 12.09 9.28
N GLN A 3 -12.01 13.00 10.25
CA GLN A 3 -12.71 14.29 10.22
C GLN A 3 -11.78 15.47 9.89
N SER A 4 -10.45 15.27 9.92
CA SER A 4 -9.47 16.31 9.61
C SER A 4 -8.21 15.76 8.94
N LEU A 5 -7.44 16.64 8.27
CA LEU A 5 -6.16 16.25 7.67
C LEU A 5 -5.09 15.94 8.72
N GLN A 6 -5.21 16.52 9.92
CA GLN A 6 -4.34 16.26 11.06
C GLN A 6 -4.57 14.83 11.59
N GLU A 7 -5.84 14.44 11.74
CA GLU A 7 -6.22 13.08 12.09
C GLU A 7 -5.77 12.08 11.01
N LEU A 8 -5.90 12.43 9.73
CA LEU A 8 -5.39 11.61 8.62
C LEU A 8 -3.88 11.40 8.71
N ALA A 9 -3.10 12.47 8.96
CA ALA A 9 -1.66 12.38 9.06
C ALA A 9 -1.21 11.51 10.25
N GLN A 10 -1.91 11.62 11.39
CA GLN A 10 -1.66 10.75 12.54
C GLN A 10 -2.01 9.30 12.23
N TYR A 11 -3.17 9.06 11.60
CA TYR A 11 -3.60 7.73 11.22
C TYR A 11 -2.63 7.07 10.24
N VAL A 12 -2.15 7.78 9.23
CA VAL A 12 -1.09 7.32 8.32
C VAL A 12 0.14 6.86 9.09
N ARG A 13 0.62 7.62 10.09
CA ARG A 13 1.76 7.19 10.92
C ARG A 13 1.51 5.94 11.75
N GLN A 14 0.27 5.70 12.15
CA GLN A 14 -0.09 4.54 12.98
C GLN A 14 -0.32 3.27 12.15
N THR A 15 -0.74 3.44 10.89
CA THR A 15 -1.29 2.35 10.09
C THR A 15 -0.35 1.92 8.96
N VAL A 16 0.52 2.79 8.45
CA VAL A 16 1.49 2.42 7.42
C VAL A 16 2.58 1.51 8.03
N PRO A 17 2.94 0.39 7.35
CA PRO A 17 4.00 -0.50 7.83
C PRO A 17 5.34 0.22 7.89
N ASP A 18 6.12 -0.07 8.94
CA ASP A 18 7.35 0.65 9.26
C ASP A 18 7.20 2.19 9.23
N PRO A 19 6.52 2.78 10.22
CA PRO A 19 6.31 4.23 10.29
C PRO A 19 7.59 5.07 10.25
N LYS A 20 8.73 4.48 10.60
CA LYS A 20 10.04 5.16 10.59
C LYS A 20 10.54 5.40 9.17
N ALA A 21 10.07 4.63 8.19
CA ALA A 21 10.37 4.81 6.77
C ALA A 21 9.54 5.92 6.10
N ILE A 22 8.58 6.54 6.81
CA ILE A 22 7.81 7.68 6.31
C ILE A 22 8.68 8.94 6.36
N LEU A 23 8.93 9.53 5.21
CA LEU A 23 9.66 10.78 5.04
C LEU A 23 8.73 11.88 4.54
N ASN A 24 9.06 13.14 4.85
CA ASN A 24 8.39 14.32 4.30
C ASN A 24 6.86 14.31 4.42
N LEU A 25 6.31 13.76 5.52
CA LEU A 25 4.88 13.80 5.79
C LEU A 25 4.40 15.25 5.94
N LYS A 26 3.55 15.69 5.03
CA LYS A 26 3.03 17.06 4.93
C LYS A 26 1.52 17.06 4.78
N ILE A 27 0.88 17.97 5.48
CA ILE A 27 -0.54 18.30 5.27
C ILE A 27 -0.60 19.36 4.18
N ASN A 28 -1.35 19.10 3.12
CA ASN A 28 -1.56 20.04 2.03
C ASN A 28 -3.03 20.44 1.97
N GLU A 29 -3.35 21.56 2.63
CA GLU A 29 -4.69 22.14 2.68
C GLU A 29 -5.21 22.51 1.28
N LYS A 30 -4.33 22.95 0.36
CA LYS A 30 -4.73 23.34 -1.00
C LYS A 30 -5.30 22.15 -1.79
N THR A 31 -4.72 20.97 -1.60
CA THR A 31 -5.16 19.74 -2.28
C THR A 31 -6.12 18.91 -1.43
N GLY A 32 -6.37 19.31 -0.17
CA GLY A 32 -7.18 18.54 0.78
C GLY A 32 -6.64 17.14 1.04
N ALA A 33 -5.31 17.01 1.17
CA ALA A 33 -4.65 15.71 1.25
C ALA A 33 -3.42 15.71 2.17
N VAL A 34 -3.02 14.52 2.58
CA VAL A 34 -1.74 14.26 3.24
C VAL A 34 -0.78 13.66 2.23
N MET A 35 0.43 14.19 2.16
CA MET A 35 1.50 13.75 1.25
C MET A 35 2.67 13.22 2.05
N PHE A 36 3.32 12.15 1.59
CA PHE A 36 4.53 11.61 2.21
C PHE A 36 5.32 10.74 1.25
N ILE A 37 6.57 10.44 1.58
CA ILE A 37 7.39 9.47 0.88
C ILE A 37 7.49 8.22 1.74
N TRP A 38 7.28 7.04 1.16
CA TRP A 38 7.47 5.76 1.81
C TRP A 38 8.15 4.80 0.85
N HIS A 39 9.25 4.18 1.29
CA HIS A 39 10.15 3.36 0.44
C HIS A 39 10.53 4.01 -0.90
N GLY A 40 10.76 5.32 -0.89
CA GLY A 40 11.17 6.09 -2.09
C GLY A 40 10.03 6.46 -3.05
N VAL A 41 8.79 6.10 -2.71
CA VAL A 41 7.59 6.44 -3.50
C VAL A 41 6.82 7.56 -2.81
N GLU A 42 6.49 8.62 -3.55
CA GLU A 42 5.66 9.71 -3.03
C GLU A 42 4.18 9.34 -3.13
N PHE A 43 3.47 9.48 -2.03
CA PHE A 43 2.05 9.19 -1.91
C PHE A 43 1.26 10.44 -1.57
N LEU A 44 0.03 10.48 -2.08
CA LEU A 44 -1.02 11.41 -1.71
C LEU A 44 -2.23 10.63 -1.21
N VAL A 45 -2.68 10.94 0.00
CA VAL A 45 -3.81 10.30 0.66
C VAL A 45 -4.88 11.33 0.96
N LYS A 46 -6.11 11.06 0.54
CA LYS A 46 -7.28 11.90 0.86
C LYS A 46 -8.02 11.38 2.10
N PRO A 47 -8.83 12.22 2.79
CA PRO A 47 -9.70 11.78 3.89
C PRO A 47 -10.66 10.65 3.53
N THR A 48 -11.01 10.51 2.25
CA THR A 48 -11.80 9.39 1.70
C THR A 48 -11.02 8.07 1.63
N MET A 49 -9.77 8.04 2.10
CA MET A 49 -8.81 6.94 1.99
C MET A 49 -8.37 6.58 0.57
N HIS A 50 -8.66 7.43 -0.42
CA HIS A 50 -8.05 7.25 -1.75
C HIS A 50 -6.55 7.53 -1.67
N VAL A 51 -5.75 6.60 -2.18
CA VAL A 51 -4.28 6.69 -2.20
C VAL A 51 -3.78 6.72 -3.64
N PHE A 52 -2.91 7.69 -3.92
CA PHE A 52 -2.29 7.87 -5.22
C PHE A 52 -0.77 7.92 -5.06
N GLU A 53 -0.05 7.42 -6.06
CA GLU A 53 1.37 7.70 -6.24
C GLU A 53 1.56 9.01 -6.99
N MET A 54 2.56 9.78 -6.59
CA MET A 54 2.98 11.01 -7.25
C MET A 54 4.32 10.80 -7.96
N ARG A 55 4.38 11.20 -9.23
CA ARG A 55 5.65 11.30 -9.98
C ARG A 55 5.66 12.63 -10.72
N GLY A 56 6.36 13.62 -10.16
CA GLY A 56 6.27 15.00 -10.60
C GLY A 56 4.86 15.56 -10.38
N TYR A 57 4.21 16.00 -11.46
CA TYR A 57 2.84 16.56 -11.41
C TYR A 57 1.74 15.55 -11.74
N ASN A 58 2.09 14.27 -11.94
CA ASN A 58 1.15 13.23 -12.35
C ASN A 58 0.77 12.33 -11.17
N LEU A 59 -0.49 11.91 -11.15
CA LEU A 59 -1.04 10.95 -10.20
C LEU A 59 -1.20 9.57 -10.86
N TYR A 60 -0.81 8.53 -10.15
CA TYR A 60 -0.92 7.15 -10.60
C TYR A 60 -1.67 6.32 -9.55
N ILE A 61 -2.45 5.35 -10.03
CA ILE A 61 -2.96 4.25 -9.23
C ILE A 61 -2.19 3.02 -9.67
N THR A 62 -1.37 2.45 -8.79
CA THR A 62 -0.62 1.22 -9.06
C THR A 62 -0.94 0.17 -8.00
N GLY A 63 -0.30 -1.00 -8.10
CA GLY A 63 -0.39 -2.03 -7.07
C GLY A 63 0.01 -1.53 -5.68
N ILE A 64 1.07 -0.72 -5.57
CA ILE A 64 1.56 -0.24 -4.26
C ILE A 64 0.57 0.75 -3.64
N SER A 65 0.06 1.72 -4.40
CA SER A 65 -0.98 2.64 -3.91
C SER A 65 -2.26 1.91 -3.51
N THR A 66 -2.64 0.87 -4.25
CA THR A 66 -3.82 0.04 -3.94
C THR A 66 -3.62 -0.75 -2.65
N LEU A 67 -2.45 -1.36 -2.46
CA LEU A 67 -2.12 -2.05 -1.22
C LEU A 67 -2.14 -1.10 -0.03
N LEU A 68 -1.51 0.07 -0.16
CA LEU A 68 -1.49 1.10 0.88
C LEU A 68 -2.89 1.62 1.20
N GLN A 69 -3.74 1.81 0.20
CA GLN A 69 -5.16 2.13 0.39
C GLN A 69 -5.88 1.05 1.20
N VAL A 70 -5.66 -0.23 0.88
CA VAL A 70 -6.23 -1.33 1.65
C VAL A 70 -5.72 -1.34 3.09
N VAL A 71 -4.43 -1.06 3.33
CA VAL A 71 -3.87 -0.94 4.69
C VAL A 71 -4.61 0.12 5.48
N LEU A 72 -4.75 1.31 4.91
CA LEU A 72 -5.41 2.47 5.54
C LEU A 72 -6.93 2.25 5.71
N MET A 73 -7.55 1.38 4.93
CA MET A 73 -9.00 1.11 5.06
C MET A 73 -9.33 0.00 6.07
N ARG A 74 -8.35 -0.63 6.72
CA ARG A 74 -8.59 -1.76 7.64
C ARG A 74 -9.35 -1.36 8.90
N ARG A 75 -10.52 -1.97 9.07
CA ARG A 75 -11.13 -2.28 10.37
C ARG A 75 -10.81 -3.73 10.72
N SER A 76 -9.86 -3.94 11.63
CA SER A 76 -9.52 -5.12 12.49
C SER A 76 -9.77 -6.60 12.09
N GLN A 77 -10.61 -6.98 11.12
CA GLN A 77 -10.90 -8.41 10.82
C GLN A 77 -10.06 -9.02 9.69
N ASN A 78 -9.35 -8.23 8.89
CA ASN A 78 -8.60 -8.72 7.73
C ASN A 78 -7.07 -8.77 7.93
N GLU A 79 -6.58 -8.67 9.17
CA GLU A 79 -5.14 -8.69 9.53
C GLU A 79 -4.40 -9.90 8.98
N LYS A 80 -4.81 -11.11 9.33
CA LYS A 80 -4.16 -12.36 8.91
C LYS A 80 -4.05 -12.53 7.39
N VAL A 81 -5.12 -12.22 6.65
CA VAL A 81 -5.15 -12.43 5.19
C VAL A 81 -4.16 -11.51 4.46
N PHE A 82 -3.78 -10.42 5.10
CA PHE A 82 -2.89 -9.42 4.52
C PHE A 82 -1.48 -9.50 5.01
N GLU A 83 -1.26 -9.95 6.25
CA GLU A 83 0.03 -10.51 6.63
C GLU A 83 0.41 -11.61 5.63
N THR A 84 -0.55 -12.49 5.28
CA THR A 84 -0.34 -13.53 4.27
C THR A 84 0.00 -12.92 2.90
N ALA A 85 -0.77 -11.92 2.42
CA ALA A 85 -0.52 -11.29 1.13
C ALA A 85 0.83 -10.52 1.09
N LEU A 86 1.18 -9.79 2.15
CA LEU A 86 2.47 -9.10 2.28
C LEU A 86 3.63 -10.10 2.29
N GLN A 87 3.48 -11.19 3.03
CA GLN A 87 4.49 -12.23 3.12
C GLN A 87 4.71 -12.91 1.75
N THR A 88 3.64 -13.18 1.00
CA THR A 88 3.77 -13.71 -0.36
C THR A 88 4.45 -12.72 -1.31
N ILE A 89 4.22 -11.41 -1.15
CA ILE A 89 4.89 -10.38 -1.96
C ILE A 89 6.37 -10.28 -1.59
N GLN A 90 6.73 -10.33 -0.31
CA GLN A 90 8.12 -10.33 0.14
C GLN A 90 8.89 -11.56 -0.37
N GLU A 91 8.27 -12.74 -0.32
CA GLU A 91 8.83 -13.96 -0.91
C GLU A 91 9.08 -13.79 -2.43
N ALA A 92 8.21 -13.06 -3.13
CA ALA A 92 8.37 -12.77 -4.55
C ALA A 92 9.54 -11.83 -4.83
N GLU A 93 9.69 -10.78 -4.02
CA GLU A 93 10.81 -9.83 -4.14
C GLU A 93 12.16 -10.52 -3.89
N GLU A 94 12.24 -11.41 -2.91
CA GLU A 94 13.46 -12.13 -2.57
C GLU A 94 13.87 -13.12 -3.67
N LEU A 95 12.92 -13.81 -4.29
CA LEU A 95 13.17 -14.71 -5.42
C LEU A 95 13.54 -13.97 -6.71
N ILE A 96 12.96 -12.80 -6.98
CA ILE A 96 13.35 -11.98 -8.14
C ILE A 96 14.77 -11.43 -7.96
N ARG A 97 15.16 -11.09 -6.72
CA ARG A 97 16.52 -10.66 -6.37
C ARG A 97 17.54 -11.79 -6.59
N VAL A 98 17.14 -13.06 -6.42
CA VAL A 98 17.94 -14.24 -6.78
C VAL A 98 17.69 -14.60 -8.24
N LYS A 99 18.33 -13.86 -9.17
CA LYS A 99 18.28 -14.09 -10.62
C LYS A 99 18.45 -15.58 -10.98
N ASN A 100 17.37 -16.28 -11.38
CA ASN A 100 17.31 -17.38 -12.37
C ASN A 100 16.18 -18.43 -12.20
N GLN A 101 14.97 -18.09 -11.72
CA GLN A 101 13.89 -19.12 -11.66
C GLN A 101 12.53 -18.62 -12.16
N THR A 102 12.43 -18.47 -13.48
CA THR A 102 11.24 -18.01 -14.21
C THR A 102 9.97 -18.84 -13.92
N GLN A 103 10.10 -20.15 -13.69
CA GLN A 103 8.95 -21.00 -13.37
C GLN A 103 8.41 -20.77 -11.96
N GLN A 104 9.29 -20.58 -10.96
CA GLN A 104 8.86 -20.28 -9.59
C GLN A 104 8.23 -18.89 -9.50
N GLY A 105 8.78 -17.90 -10.22
CA GLY A 105 8.19 -16.56 -10.30
C GLY A 105 6.77 -16.56 -10.89
N VAL A 106 6.50 -17.35 -11.94
CA VAL A 106 5.16 -17.45 -12.54
C VAL A 106 4.16 -18.14 -11.61
N GLN A 107 4.55 -19.23 -10.94
CA GLN A 107 3.69 -19.93 -9.98
C GLN A 107 3.32 -19.02 -8.79
N LEU A 108 4.26 -18.20 -8.34
CA LEU A 108 4.05 -17.29 -7.23
C LEU A 108 3.13 -16.11 -7.60
N LEU A 109 3.28 -15.55 -8.81
CA LEU A 109 2.34 -14.55 -9.32
C LEU A 109 0.92 -15.12 -9.41
N ALA A 110 0.77 -16.41 -9.73
CA ALA A 110 -0.53 -17.09 -9.70
C ALA A 110 -1.07 -17.19 -8.27
N ASN A 111 -0.23 -17.51 -7.27
CA ASN A 111 -0.63 -17.58 -5.86
C ASN A 111 -1.01 -16.20 -5.29
N VAL A 112 -0.25 -15.16 -5.63
CA VAL A 112 -0.59 -13.77 -5.28
C VAL A 112 -1.92 -13.38 -5.90
N ARG A 113 -2.12 -13.65 -7.20
CA ARG A 113 -3.39 -13.40 -7.90
C ARG A 113 -4.55 -14.15 -7.25
N GLU A 114 -4.38 -15.40 -6.87
CA GLU A 114 -5.42 -16.22 -6.24
C GLU A 114 -5.77 -15.70 -4.83
N THR A 115 -4.75 -15.36 -4.04
CA THR A 115 -4.92 -14.79 -2.70
C THR A 115 -5.64 -13.45 -2.76
N LEU A 116 -5.25 -12.59 -3.72
CA LEU A 116 -5.93 -11.33 -3.99
C LEU A 116 -7.33 -11.55 -4.55
N GLY A 117 -7.56 -12.55 -5.41
CA GLY A 117 -8.87 -12.90 -5.95
C GLY A 117 -9.88 -13.25 -4.86
N ARG A 118 -9.47 -14.12 -3.93
CA ARG A 118 -10.27 -14.48 -2.74
C ARG A 118 -10.60 -13.26 -1.87
N LEU A 119 -9.67 -12.32 -1.74
CA LEU A 119 -9.88 -11.07 -1.01
C LEU A 119 -10.94 -10.15 -1.63
N VAL A 120 -11.14 -10.20 -2.95
CA VAL A 120 -12.17 -9.40 -3.66
C VAL A 120 -13.47 -10.17 -3.87
N GLY A 121 -13.61 -11.37 -3.31
CA GLY A 121 -14.80 -12.23 -3.48
C GLY A 121 -14.91 -12.87 -4.86
N ARG A 122 -13.79 -13.00 -5.59
CA ARG A 122 -13.72 -13.74 -6.85
C ARG A 122 -13.13 -15.12 -6.57
N SER A 123 -13.99 -16.14 -6.59
CA SER A 123 -13.63 -17.56 -6.53
C SER A 123 -13.13 -18.05 -7.89
#